data_AF-A0A4Q5T227-F1
#
_entry.id   AF-A0A4Q5T227-F1
#
_cell.length_a   1.000
_cell.length_b   1.000
_cell.length_c   1.000
_cell.angle_alpha   90.00
_cell.angle_beta   90.00
_cell.angle_gamma   90.00
#
_symmetry.space_group_name_H-M   'P 1'
#
loop_
_entity.id
_entity.type
_entity.pdbx_description
1 polymer ?
#
loop_
_entity_poly.entity_id
_entity_poly.type
_entity_poly.pdbx_seq_one_letter_code
_entity_poly.pdbx_strand_id
1 'polypeptide(L)'
;MNQDSLLPAIERIKDFCKQHGIALFYGELLDEKLGHCQWENDELTGLEGYLAVMHTLGVKILHLSLLENTIDQEELAQIKEELKESAQEKRAVYEPYAELLSNRTREPIQLSLSFIFGGIDYQYTLESALFHPHAALSSFFLDDDDPTKEELDEELQEAGHPFYNSRRVSEDVIQETARKIITEPKYMHARHQKERSKVAKQLAQSNGIALEYDRTRVADEAEDLFKEEVEALRDQDRKEKVQALRKERPKISKRDASNLLNIPERDLNKYWDE
;
A
#
# COMPACT_ATOMS: atom_id res chain seq x y z
N MET A 1 -13.64 -24.12 -8.97
CA MET A 1 -12.23 -23.98 -9.39
C MET A 1 -11.49 -23.41 -8.20
N ASN A 2 -10.40 -24.03 -7.74
CA ASN A 2 -9.58 -23.45 -6.67
C ASN A 2 -9.02 -22.12 -7.18
N GLN A 3 -9.52 -21.01 -6.66
CA GLN A 3 -9.04 -19.66 -6.98
C GLN A 3 -7.63 -19.39 -6.43
N ASP A 4 -7.08 -20.33 -5.66
CA ASP A 4 -5.82 -20.13 -4.93
C ASP A 4 -4.56 -20.45 -5.74
N SER A 5 -4.68 -21.06 -6.93
CA SER A 5 -3.53 -21.50 -7.73
C SER A 5 -3.48 -20.82 -9.08
N LEU A 6 -2.28 -20.38 -9.49
CA LEU A 6 -2.02 -19.83 -10.82
C LEU A 6 -1.85 -20.92 -11.89
N LEU A 7 -1.75 -22.20 -11.51
CA LEU A 7 -1.55 -23.31 -12.44
C LEU A 7 -2.61 -23.38 -13.56
N PRO A 8 -3.92 -23.23 -13.29
CA PRO A 8 -4.93 -23.24 -14.36
C PRO A 8 -4.74 -22.10 -15.36
N ALA A 9 -4.34 -20.90 -14.90
CA ALA A 9 -4.06 -19.77 -15.78
C ALA A 9 -2.82 -20.04 -16.65
N ILE A 10 -1.75 -20.57 -16.05
CA ILE A 10 -0.51 -20.94 -16.75
C ILE A 10 -0.79 -21.96 -17.86
N GLU A 11 -1.54 -23.02 -17.57
CA GLU A 11 -1.88 -24.04 -18.57
C GLU A 11 -2.76 -23.44 -19.69
N ARG A 12 -3.71 -22.58 -19.34
CA ARG A 12 -4.54 -21.89 -20.33
C ARG A 12 -3.71 -20.99 -21.27
N ILE A 13 -2.71 -20.28 -20.75
CA ILE A 13 -1.79 -19.47 -21.55
C ILE A 13 -0.94 -20.35 -22.49
N LYS A 14 -0.43 -21.47 -21.99
CA LYS A 14 0.34 -22.44 -22.80
C LYS A 14 -0.50 -23.00 -23.94
N ASP A 15 -1.72 -23.40 -23.65
CA ASP A 15 -2.65 -23.94 -24.66
C ASP A 15 -3.00 -22.89 -25.71
N PHE A 16 -3.30 -21.66 -25.28
CA PHE A 16 -3.54 -20.53 -26.18
C PHE A 16 -2.34 -20.28 -27.11
N CYS A 17 -1.14 -20.16 -26.54
CA CYS A 17 0.07 -19.88 -27.33
C CYS A 17 0.36 -21.00 -28.34
N LYS A 18 0.18 -22.25 -27.92
CA LYS A 18 0.32 -23.42 -28.80
C LYS A 18 -0.71 -23.41 -29.94
N GLN A 19 -1.96 -23.10 -29.65
CA GLN A 19 -3.05 -23.04 -30.64
C GLN A 19 -2.80 -21.94 -31.69
N HIS A 20 -2.24 -20.81 -31.27
CA HIS A 20 -2.07 -19.63 -32.12
C HIS A 20 -0.65 -19.47 -32.71
N GLY A 21 0.25 -20.43 -32.47
CA GLY A 21 1.62 -20.38 -32.97
C GLY A 21 2.42 -19.21 -32.40
N ILE A 22 2.21 -18.91 -31.11
CA ILE A 22 2.91 -17.88 -30.35
C ILE A 22 3.98 -18.56 -29.51
N ALA A 23 5.21 -18.05 -29.58
CA ALA A 23 6.31 -18.53 -28.75
C ALA A 23 6.18 -17.96 -27.34
N LEU A 24 6.36 -18.81 -26.34
CA LEU A 24 6.53 -18.38 -24.94
C LEU A 24 8.01 -18.13 -24.68
N PHE A 25 8.31 -16.93 -24.19
CA PHE A 25 9.62 -16.57 -23.66
C PHE A 25 9.51 -16.48 -22.14
N TYR A 26 10.33 -17.25 -21.42
CA TYR A 26 10.32 -17.24 -19.95
C TYR A 26 11.29 -16.18 -19.44
N GLY A 27 10.80 -15.26 -18.62
CA GLY A 27 11.56 -14.16 -18.04
C GLY A 27 10.94 -12.80 -18.34
N GLU A 28 11.49 -11.79 -17.67
CA GLU A 28 11.01 -10.41 -17.75
C GLU A 28 11.70 -9.65 -18.88
N LEU A 29 10.95 -8.70 -19.44
CA LEU A 29 11.48 -7.71 -20.35
C LEU A 29 11.76 -6.44 -19.54
N LEU A 30 13.03 -6.04 -19.48
CA LEU A 30 13.45 -4.79 -18.86
C LEU A 30 14.10 -3.92 -19.93
N ASP A 31 13.32 -2.98 -20.48
CA ASP A 31 13.83 -1.96 -21.39
C ASP A 31 13.15 -0.62 -21.06
N GLU A 32 13.90 0.26 -20.38
CA GLU A 32 13.46 1.59 -19.96
C GLU A 32 13.10 2.52 -21.14
N LYS A 33 13.45 2.14 -22.38
CA LYS A 33 13.12 2.93 -23.57
C LYS A 33 11.75 2.61 -24.15
N LEU A 34 11.12 1.53 -23.70
CA LEU A 34 9.77 1.17 -24.12
C LEU A 34 8.74 2.00 -23.37
N GLY A 35 7.67 2.40 -24.04
CA GLY A 35 6.48 2.86 -23.32
C GLY A 35 5.86 1.68 -22.59
N HIS A 36 5.30 1.89 -21.39
CA HIS A 36 4.64 0.82 -20.65
C HIS A 36 3.12 1.05 -20.60
N CYS A 37 2.36 -0.03 -20.81
CA CYS A 37 0.91 -0.04 -20.66
C CYS A 37 0.51 -1.23 -19.78
N GLN A 38 0.15 -0.94 -18.53
CA GLN A 38 -0.40 -1.97 -17.64
C GLN A 38 -1.87 -2.21 -17.99
N TRP A 39 -2.21 -3.48 -18.18
CA TRP A 39 -3.58 -3.93 -18.37
C TRP A 39 -4.21 -4.11 -16.99
N GLU A 40 -5.12 -3.20 -16.63
CA GLU A 40 -5.82 -3.25 -15.34
C GLU A 40 -6.82 -4.42 -15.31
N ASN A 41 -6.94 -5.07 -14.16
CA ASN A 41 -7.77 -6.25 -13.96
C ASN A 41 -9.21 -5.85 -13.58
N ASP A 42 -9.95 -5.24 -14.52
CA ASP A 42 -11.40 -4.99 -14.48
C ASP A 42 -12.15 -6.21 -15.08
N GLU A 43 -13.42 -6.44 -14.70
CA GLU A 43 -14.32 -7.43 -15.30
C GLU A 43 -14.31 -7.44 -16.85
N LEU A 44 -13.99 -6.32 -17.49
CA LEU A 44 -13.93 -6.14 -18.95
C LEU A 44 -12.54 -6.44 -19.56
N THR A 45 -11.50 -6.64 -18.76
CA THR A 45 -10.09 -6.61 -19.19
C THR A 45 -9.24 -7.76 -18.63
N GLY A 46 -9.85 -8.87 -18.22
CA GLY A 46 -9.13 -10.05 -17.72
C GLY A 46 -8.27 -10.79 -18.75
N LEU A 47 -7.62 -11.89 -18.30
CA LEU A 47 -6.67 -12.71 -19.07
C LEU A 47 -7.11 -13.01 -20.52
N GLU A 48 -8.38 -13.35 -20.73
CA GLU A 48 -8.89 -13.66 -22.07
C GLU A 48 -8.89 -12.46 -23.00
N GLY A 49 -9.22 -11.27 -22.48
CA GLY A 49 -9.16 -10.02 -23.23
C GLY A 49 -7.73 -9.69 -23.63
N TYR A 50 -6.80 -9.83 -22.68
CA TYR A 50 -5.37 -9.65 -22.93
C TYR A 50 -4.85 -10.58 -24.04
N LEU A 51 -5.12 -11.88 -23.94
CA LEU A 51 -4.72 -12.87 -24.95
C LEU A 51 -5.37 -12.61 -26.31
N ALA A 52 -6.65 -12.22 -26.34
CA ALA A 52 -7.37 -11.93 -27.57
C ALA A 52 -6.78 -10.72 -28.32
N VAL A 53 -6.43 -9.65 -27.60
CA VAL A 53 -5.82 -8.47 -28.23
C VAL A 53 -4.42 -8.78 -28.72
N MET A 54 -3.59 -9.45 -27.92
CA MET A 54 -2.27 -9.90 -28.35
C MET A 54 -2.34 -10.67 -29.68
N HIS A 55 -3.25 -11.63 -29.78
CA HIS A 55 -3.45 -12.41 -31.01
C HIS A 55 -3.94 -11.56 -32.18
N THR A 56 -4.88 -10.63 -31.93
CA THR A 56 -5.42 -9.72 -32.96
C THR A 56 -4.33 -8.81 -33.53
N LEU A 57 -3.38 -8.38 -32.69
CA LEU A 57 -2.22 -7.57 -33.10
C LEU A 57 -1.15 -8.39 -33.84
N GLY A 58 -1.31 -9.70 -33.95
CA GLY A 58 -0.40 -10.58 -34.68
C GLY A 58 0.92 -10.85 -33.96
N VAL A 59 0.96 -10.61 -32.64
CA VAL A 59 2.14 -10.86 -31.79
C VAL A 59 2.54 -12.33 -31.87
N LYS A 60 3.86 -12.57 -31.90
CA LYS A 60 4.46 -13.91 -32.04
C LYS A 60 5.27 -14.36 -30.84
N ILE A 61 5.54 -13.47 -29.89
CA ILE A 61 6.28 -13.76 -28.67
C ILE A 61 5.49 -13.19 -27.50
N LEU A 62 5.21 -14.02 -26.52
CA LEU A 62 4.65 -13.64 -25.23
C LEU A 62 5.70 -13.91 -24.16
N HIS A 63 6.07 -12.87 -23.41
CA HIS A 63 6.89 -12.99 -22.22
C HIS A 63 6.03 -13.48 -21.07
N LEU A 64 6.57 -14.41 -20.30
CA LEU A 64 5.94 -15.00 -19.13
C LEU A 64 6.96 -15.05 -17.99
N SER A 65 6.69 -14.32 -16.91
CA SER A 65 7.45 -14.33 -15.67
C SER A 65 6.59 -14.90 -14.55
N LEU A 66 7.22 -15.67 -13.66
CA LEU A 66 6.60 -16.21 -12.46
C LEU A 66 7.41 -15.73 -11.26
N LEU A 67 6.71 -15.12 -10.30
CA LEU A 67 7.24 -14.94 -8.96
C LEU A 67 6.82 -16.15 -8.13
N GLU A 68 7.78 -16.78 -7.46
CA GLU A 68 7.57 -17.92 -6.58
C GLU A 68 7.62 -17.46 -5.12
N ASN A 69 6.89 -18.16 -4.24
CA ASN A 69 7.09 -17.99 -2.80
C ASN A 69 8.49 -18.48 -2.42
N THR A 70 9.38 -17.54 -2.13
CA THR A 70 10.74 -17.83 -1.68
C THR A 70 10.83 -18.11 -0.19
N ILE A 71 9.78 -17.79 0.59
CA ILE A 71 9.83 -17.93 2.04
C ILE A 71 9.86 -19.42 2.41
N ASP A 72 10.96 -19.84 3.01
CA ASP A 72 11.17 -21.23 3.42
C ASP A 72 10.75 -21.50 4.87
N GLN A 73 10.92 -22.75 5.31
CA GLN A 73 10.52 -23.16 6.66
C GLN A 73 11.40 -22.57 7.76
N GLU A 74 12.67 -22.28 7.46
CA GLU A 74 13.59 -21.68 8.41
C GLU A 74 13.22 -20.21 8.63
N GLU A 75 13.00 -19.47 7.55
CA GLU A 75 12.51 -18.09 7.59
C GLU A 75 11.15 -18.00 8.27
N LEU A 76 10.20 -18.89 7.95
CA LEU A 76 8.90 -18.94 8.64
C LEU A 76 9.03 -19.24 10.14
N ALA A 77 9.96 -20.12 10.54
CA ALA A 77 10.20 -20.42 11.94
C ALA A 77 10.75 -19.19 12.67
N GLN A 78 11.68 -18.47 12.06
CA GLN A 78 12.22 -17.23 12.61
C GLN A 78 11.13 -16.17 12.77
N ILE A 79 10.32 -15.91 11.73
CA ILE A 79 9.19 -14.98 11.80
C ILE A 79 8.24 -15.37 12.94
N LYS A 80 7.92 -16.66 13.06
CA LYS A 80 7.03 -17.16 14.12
C LYS A 80 7.60 -16.95 15.52
N GLU A 81 8.92 -17.04 15.72
CA GLU A 81 9.55 -16.71 17.01
C GLU A 81 9.48 -15.20 17.30
N GLU A 82 9.84 -14.35 16.34
CA GLU A 82 9.81 -12.88 16.49
C GLU A 82 8.37 -12.35 16.73
N LEU A 83 7.39 -13.00 16.12
CA LEU A 83 5.98 -12.69 16.36
C LEU A 83 5.57 -12.94 17.81
N LYS A 84 6.13 -13.94 18.52
CA LYS A 84 5.78 -14.19 19.93
C LYS A 84 6.09 -13.00 20.84
N GLU A 85 7.17 -12.29 20.53
CA GLU A 85 7.63 -11.11 21.28
C GLU A 85 6.93 -9.81 20.80
N SER A 86 6.21 -9.87 19.68
CA SER A 86 5.53 -8.73 19.08
C SER A 86 4.19 -8.39 19.76
N ALA A 87 3.77 -7.12 19.58
CA ALA A 87 2.46 -6.63 20.01
C ALA A 87 1.31 -7.49 19.43
N GLN A 88 0.22 -7.62 20.18
CA GLN A 88 -0.94 -8.46 19.79
C GLN A 88 -1.53 -8.05 18.43
N GLU A 89 -1.52 -6.76 18.12
CA GLU A 89 -1.99 -6.22 16.84
C GLU A 89 -1.12 -6.70 15.66
N LYS A 90 0.21 -6.72 15.83
CA LYS A 90 1.15 -7.23 14.82
C LYS A 90 0.94 -8.74 14.61
N ARG A 91 0.84 -9.50 15.71
CA ARG A 91 0.56 -10.95 15.67
C ARG A 91 -0.73 -11.30 14.92
N ALA A 92 -1.82 -10.60 15.22
CA ALA A 92 -3.12 -10.84 14.60
C ALA A 92 -3.11 -10.70 13.06
N VAL A 93 -2.18 -9.91 12.53
CA VAL A 93 -2.01 -9.70 11.08
C VAL A 93 -1.10 -10.74 10.46
N TYR A 94 0.08 -11.00 11.04
CA TYR A 94 1.13 -11.79 10.39
C TYR A 94 1.08 -13.29 10.71
N GLU A 95 0.52 -13.72 11.85
CA GLU A 95 0.38 -15.15 12.16
C GLU A 95 -0.47 -15.91 11.11
N PRO A 96 -1.63 -15.38 10.65
CA PRO A 96 -2.39 -16.02 9.57
C PRO A 96 -1.61 -16.12 8.25
N TYR A 97 -0.77 -15.14 7.93
CA TYR A 97 0.05 -15.16 6.72
C TYR A 97 1.15 -16.20 6.81
N ALA A 98 1.83 -16.30 7.96
CA ALA A 98 2.85 -17.31 8.19
C ALA A 98 2.27 -18.73 8.11
N GLU A 99 1.03 -18.92 8.59
CA GLU A 99 0.36 -20.20 8.46
C GLU A 99 -0.06 -20.51 7.02
N LEU A 100 -0.55 -19.51 6.28
CA LEU A 100 -0.99 -19.68 4.89
C LEU A 100 0.16 -20.03 3.94
N LEU A 101 1.38 -19.54 4.20
CA LEU A 101 2.57 -19.87 3.41
C LEU A 101 3.27 -21.17 3.86
N SER A 102 2.85 -21.76 4.98
CA SER A 102 3.45 -22.95 5.53
C SER A 102 3.38 -24.14 4.56
N ASN A 103 4.54 -24.67 4.18
CA ASN A 103 4.75 -25.77 3.23
C ASN A 103 4.39 -25.42 1.78
N ARG A 104 4.38 -24.13 1.44
CA ARG A 104 4.05 -23.64 0.09
C ARG A 104 5.23 -22.95 -0.59
N THR A 105 6.45 -23.28 -0.18
CA THR A 105 7.68 -22.78 -0.80
C THR A 105 7.71 -23.22 -2.27
N ARG A 106 8.18 -22.36 -3.17
CA ARG A 106 8.18 -22.54 -4.64
C ARG A 106 6.80 -22.53 -5.31
N GLU A 107 5.70 -22.36 -4.58
CA GLU A 107 4.41 -22.16 -5.24
C GLU A 107 4.40 -20.80 -5.97
N PRO A 108 3.95 -20.73 -7.23
CA PRO A 108 3.79 -19.46 -7.93
C PRO A 108 2.80 -18.54 -7.21
N ILE A 109 3.25 -17.33 -6.89
CA ILE A 109 2.47 -16.31 -6.20
C ILE A 109 2.01 -15.18 -7.12
N GLN A 110 2.74 -14.93 -8.20
CA GLN A 110 2.34 -14.00 -9.25
C GLN A 110 2.80 -14.50 -10.61
N LEU A 111 1.98 -14.21 -11.61
CA LEU A 111 2.20 -14.46 -13.02
C LEU A 111 2.16 -13.11 -13.72
N SER A 112 3.24 -12.76 -14.41
CA SER A 112 3.34 -11.55 -15.23
C SER A 112 3.49 -11.96 -16.68
N LEU A 113 2.68 -11.33 -17.53
CA LEU A 113 2.69 -11.50 -18.97
C LEU A 113 3.07 -10.18 -19.61
N SER A 114 3.87 -10.22 -20.67
CA SER A 114 4.14 -9.02 -21.46
C SER A 114 4.34 -9.28 -22.95
N PHE A 115 3.92 -8.33 -23.78
CA PHE A 115 4.24 -8.33 -25.20
C PHE A 115 4.51 -6.92 -25.73
N ILE A 116 5.41 -6.83 -26.71
CA ILE A 116 5.76 -5.56 -27.36
C ILE A 116 4.95 -5.38 -28.63
N PHE A 117 4.28 -4.24 -28.76
CA PHE A 117 3.66 -3.82 -30.02
C PHE A 117 3.79 -2.31 -30.19
N GLY A 118 4.22 -1.86 -31.38
CA GLY A 118 4.33 -0.43 -31.68
C GLY A 118 5.31 0.37 -30.78
N GLY A 119 6.29 -0.29 -30.16
CA GLY A 119 7.22 0.35 -29.21
C GLY A 119 6.68 0.49 -27.78
N ILE A 120 5.55 -0.15 -27.49
CA ILE A 120 4.93 -0.20 -26.17
C ILE A 120 4.97 -1.65 -25.66
N ASP A 121 5.37 -1.82 -24.41
CA ASP A 121 5.27 -3.05 -23.64
C ASP A 121 3.92 -3.09 -22.92
N TYR A 122 3.07 -4.02 -23.34
CA TYR A 122 1.76 -4.27 -22.74
C TYR A 122 1.92 -5.36 -21.70
N GLN A 123 1.52 -5.07 -20.46
CA GLN A 123 1.75 -5.94 -19.31
C GLN A 123 0.42 -6.40 -18.70
N TYR A 124 0.34 -7.65 -18.27
CA TYR A 124 -0.79 -8.19 -17.52
C TYR A 124 -0.30 -9.02 -16.35
N THR A 125 -0.90 -8.82 -15.18
CA THR A 125 -0.47 -9.47 -13.94
C THR A 125 -1.64 -10.20 -13.30
N LEU A 126 -1.40 -11.43 -12.88
CA LEU A 126 -2.32 -12.24 -12.10
C LEU A 126 -1.65 -12.73 -10.83
N GLU A 127 -2.39 -12.67 -9.73
CA GLU A 127 -1.84 -12.89 -8.40
C GLU A 127 -2.62 -14.00 -7.71
N SER A 128 -1.91 -14.84 -6.98
CA SER A 128 -2.54 -15.87 -6.17
C SER A 128 -2.92 -15.29 -4.81
N ALA A 129 -3.76 -16.04 -4.08
CA ALA A 129 -4.06 -15.74 -2.69
C ALA A 129 -2.81 -15.70 -1.78
N LEU A 130 -1.68 -16.27 -2.23
CA LEU A 130 -0.42 -16.29 -1.48
C LEU A 130 0.43 -15.02 -1.67
N PHE A 131 0.15 -14.19 -2.69
CA PHE A 131 0.97 -13.01 -2.92
C PHE A 131 0.97 -12.05 -1.74
N HIS A 132 -0.21 -11.63 -1.28
CA HIS A 132 -0.32 -10.66 -0.19
C HIS A 132 0.35 -11.16 1.10
N PRO A 133 0.12 -12.43 1.54
CA PRO A 133 0.88 -13.03 2.62
C PRO A 133 2.39 -12.99 2.41
N HIS A 134 2.87 -13.37 1.22
CA HIS A 134 4.29 -13.37 0.90
C HIS A 134 4.88 -11.96 1.01
N ALA A 135 4.30 -10.97 0.33
CA ALA A 135 4.78 -9.59 0.36
C ALA A 135 4.78 -9.00 1.78
N ALA A 136 3.77 -9.32 2.58
CA ALA A 136 3.68 -8.88 3.97
C ALA A 136 4.80 -9.50 4.84
N LEU A 137 5.11 -10.78 4.65
CA LEU A 137 6.16 -11.44 5.42
C LEU A 137 7.57 -11.11 4.94
N SER A 138 7.79 -10.94 3.63
CA SER A 138 9.07 -10.48 3.10
C SER A 138 9.43 -9.08 3.59
N SER A 139 8.44 -8.23 3.85
CA SER A 139 8.64 -6.91 4.45
C SER A 139 8.77 -6.92 5.98
N PHE A 140 8.42 -8.03 6.64
CA PHE A 140 8.45 -8.15 8.11
C PHE A 140 9.85 -7.92 8.69
N PHE A 141 10.89 -8.45 8.03
CA PHE A 141 12.29 -8.27 8.43
C PHE A 141 12.87 -6.89 8.08
N LEU A 142 12.18 -6.14 7.22
CA LEU A 142 12.60 -4.79 6.84
C LEU A 142 12.03 -3.72 7.80
N ASP A 143 11.15 -4.09 8.74
CA ASP A 143 10.44 -3.14 9.60
C ASP A 143 11.14 -2.83 10.94
N ASP A 144 12.33 -3.39 11.19
CA ASP A 144 13.14 -3.05 12.37
C ASP A 144 14.03 -1.83 12.09
N ASP A 145 13.51 -0.64 12.37
CA ASP A 145 14.24 0.59 12.75
C ASP A 145 15.52 0.97 11.94
N ASP A 146 15.59 0.68 10.64
CA ASP A 146 16.71 1.13 9.80
C ASP A 146 16.37 2.44 9.03
N PRO A 147 16.96 3.59 9.41
CA PRO A 147 16.78 4.86 8.70
C PRO A 147 17.33 4.86 7.27
N THR A 148 18.06 3.82 6.82
CA THR A 148 18.48 3.67 5.42
C THR A 148 17.36 3.21 4.48
N LYS A 149 16.18 2.83 5.02
CA LYS A 149 15.04 2.36 4.23
C LYS A 149 14.31 3.48 3.47
N GLU A 150 14.29 4.71 4.01
CA GLU A 150 13.80 5.88 3.26
C GLU A 150 14.67 6.14 2.03
N GLU A 151 16.00 5.97 2.14
CA GLU A 151 16.93 6.11 1.02
C GLU A 151 16.82 4.95 0.00
N LEU A 152 16.56 3.72 0.47
CA LEU A 152 16.41 2.55 -0.40
C LEU A 152 15.10 2.58 -1.21
N ASP A 153 14.00 3.07 -0.62
CA ASP A 153 12.73 3.25 -1.33
C ASP A 153 12.82 4.39 -2.36
N GLU A 154 13.64 5.43 -2.13
CA GLU A 154 13.94 6.48 -3.12
C GLU A 154 14.83 5.96 -4.27
N GLU A 155 15.88 5.17 -3.99
CA GLU A 155 16.75 4.58 -5.02
C GLU A 155 16.01 3.56 -5.92
N LEU A 156 15.11 2.76 -5.35
CA LEU A 156 14.29 1.81 -6.12
C LEU A 156 13.23 2.52 -6.99
N GLN A 157 12.85 3.75 -6.62
CA GLN A 157 12.01 4.65 -7.42
C GLN A 157 12.77 5.28 -8.60
N GLU A 158 13.98 5.77 -8.39
CA GLU A 158 14.82 6.31 -9.48
C GLU A 158 15.18 5.22 -10.50
N ALA A 159 15.31 3.96 -10.05
CA ALA A 159 15.59 2.80 -10.90
C ALA A 159 14.37 2.26 -11.68
N GLY A 160 13.18 2.88 -11.54
CA GLY A 160 12.01 2.53 -12.35
C GLY A 160 11.51 1.09 -12.18
N HIS A 161 11.72 0.46 -11.01
CA HIS A 161 11.38 -0.95 -10.83
C HIS A 161 9.86 -1.20 -11.02
N PRO A 162 9.46 -2.07 -11.98
CA PRO A 162 8.05 -2.28 -12.34
C PRO A 162 7.19 -2.86 -11.21
N PHE A 163 7.80 -3.51 -10.23
CA PHE A 163 7.13 -4.11 -9.06
C PHE A 163 6.43 -3.08 -8.15
N TYR A 164 6.91 -1.84 -8.10
CA TYR A 164 6.29 -0.80 -7.28
C TYR A 164 5.09 -0.13 -7.96
N ASN A 165 4.96 -0.22 -9.28
CA ASN A 165 3.93 0.51 -10.03
C ASN A 165 2.63 -0.30 -10.23
N SER A 166 2.67 -1.64 -10.24
CA SER A 166 1.50 -2.47 -10.62
C SER A 166 0.43 -2.66 -9.54
N ARG A 167 0.69 -2.20 -8.30
CA ARG A 167 -0.21 -2.35 -7.13
C ARG A 167 -0.57 -1.04 -6.43
N ARG A 168 -0.21 0.09 -7.04
CA ARG A 168 -0.56 1.41 -6.52
C ARG A 168 -2.08 1.56 -6.56
N VAL A 169 -2.67 1.99 -5.45
CA VAL A 169 -4.03 2.55 -5.53
C VAL A 169 -4.01 3.77 -6.44
N SER A 170 -5.06 3.92 -7.26
CA SER A 170 -5.18 5.07 -8.15
C SER A 170 -5.19 6.38 -7.36
N GLU A 171 -4.81 7.46 -8.04
CA GLU A 171 -4.80 8.80 -7.42
C GLU A 171 -6.17 9.18 -6.85
N ASP A 172 -7.24 8.82 -7.56
CA ASP A 172 -8.62 9.06 -7.12
C ASP A 172 -8.92 8.38 -5.78
N VAL A 173 -8.44 7.14 -5.58
CA VAL A 173 -8.63 6.39 -4.32
C VAL A 173 -7.82 7.04 -3.19
N ILE A 174 -6.62 7.53 -3.48
CA ILE A 174 -5.80 8.26 -2.50
C ILE A 174 -6.53 9.53 -2.04
N GLN A 175 -7.01 10.33 -2.99
CA GLN A 175 -7.74 11.57 -2.70
C GLN A 175 -9.06 11.33 -1.97
N GLU A 176 -9.85 10.35 -2.39
CA GLU A 176 -11.13 10.01 -1.73
C GLU A 176 -10.88 9.57 -0.28
N THR A 177 -9.87 8.73 -0.07
CA THR A 177 -9.52 8.24 1.26
C THR A 177 -9.00 9.37 2.15
N ALA A 178 -8.14 10.25 1.62
CA ALA A 178 -7.66 11.42 2.34
C ALA A 178 -8.81 12.34 2.77
N ARG A 179 -9.78 12.61 1.87
CA ARG A 179 -10.99 13.38 2.21
C ARG A 179 -11.85 12.73 3.29
N LYS A 180 -11.95 11.39 3.33
CA LYS A 180 -12.62 10.70 4.45
C LYS A 180 -11.86 10.91 5.75
N ILE A 181 -10.54 10.76 5.72
CA ILE A 181 -9.67 10.87 6.90
C ILE A 181 -9.73 12.25 7.55
N ILE A 182 -9.74 13.34 6.79
CA ILE A 182 -9.77 14.69 7.38
C ILE A 182 -11.07 14.97 8.17
N THR A 183 -12.13 14.19 7.94
CA THR A 183 -13.39 14.27 8.70
C THR A 183 -13.42 13.41 9.96
N GLU A 184 -12.44 12.51 10.12
CA GLU A 184 -12.38 11.60 11.27
C GLU A 184 -11.98 12.33 12.55
N PRO A 185 -12.77 12.23 13.64
CA PRO A 185 -12.47 12.91 14.90
C PRO A 185 -11.08 12.57 15.46
N LYS A 186 -10.65 11.32 15.28
CA LYS A 186 -9.31 10.87 15.72
C LYS A 186 -8.19 11.63 15.00
N TYR A 187 -8.37 11.91 13.71
CA TYR A 187 -7.39 12.63 12.91
C TYR A 187 -7.45 14.14 13.21
N MET A 188 -8.65 14.73 13.25
CA MET A 188 -8.83 16.16 13.55
C MET A 188 -8.28 16.57 14.93
N HIS A 189 -8.39 15.68 15.92
CA HIS A 189 -7.98 15.95 17.30
C HIS A 189 -6.54 15.52 17.64
N ALA A 190 -5.82 14.89 16.70
CA ALA A 190 -4.42 14.58 16.88
C ALA A 190 -3.58 15.85 17.09
N ARG A 191 -2.61 15.78 18.02
CA ARG A 191 -1.94 16.95 18.58
C ARG A 191 -0.97 17.59 17.59
N HIS A 192 -0.22 16.78 16.86
CA HIS A 192 0.81 17.24 15.93
C HIS A 192 0.81 16.45 14.61
N GLN A 193 1.47 16.99 13.59
CA GLN A 193 1.56 16.38 12.25
C GLN A 193 2.04 14.92 12.32
N LYS A 194 3.06 14.61 13.13
CA LYS A 194 3.54 13.22 13.29
C LYS A 194 2.48 12.26 13.85
N GLU A 195 1.56 12.75 14.70
CA GLU A 195 0.45 11.93 15.22
C GLU A 195 -0.64 11.79 14.17
N ARG A 196 -0.96 12.88 13.46
CA ARG A 196 -1.87 12.85 12.30
C ARG A 196 -1.42 11.88 11.23
N SER A 197 -0.14 11.89 10.84
CA SER A 197 0.42 10.96 9.86
C SER A 197 0.23 9.50 10.31
N LYS A 198 0.53 9.16 11.57
CA LYS A 198 0.29 7.82 12.11
C LYS A 198 -1.19 7.44 12.07
N VAL A 199 -2.08 8.33 12.47
CA VAL A 199 -3.53 8.11 12.46
C VAL A 199 -4.05 7.95 11.03
N ALA A 200 -3.59 8.78 10.09
CA ALA A 200 -3.96 8.68 8.68
C ALA A 200 -3.51 7.35 8.07
N LYS A 201 -2.28 6.90 8.33
CA LYS A 201 -1.79 5.59 7.86
C LYS A 201 -2.65 4.44 8.39
N GLN A 202 -3.02 4.48 9.67
CA GLN A 202 -3.92 3.49 10.27
C GLN A 202 -5.33 3.52 9.65
N LEU A 203 -5.88 4.72 9.43
CA LEU A 203 -7.19 4.89 8.81
C LEU A 203 -7.18 4.46 7.33
N ALA A 204 -6.13 4.79 6.58
CA ALA A 204 -5.92 4.36 5.20
C ALA A 204 -5.88 2.83 5.10
N GLN A 205 -5.17 2.18 6.03
CA GLN A 205 -5.17 0.72 6.14
C GLN A 205 -6.58 0.16 6.39
N SER A 206 -7.34 0.77 7.31
CA SER A 206 -8.71 0.34 7.59
C SER A 206 -9.68 0.57 6.42
N ASN A 207 -9.32 1.47 5.49
CA ASN A 207 -10.04 1.71 4.24
C ASN A 207 -9.56 0.81 3.08
N GLY A 208 -8.73 -0.21 3.37
CA GLY A 208 -8.32 -1.20 2.38
C GLY A 208 -7.03 -0.89 1.63
N ILE A 209 -6.29 0.16 2.00
CA ILE A 209 -5.01 0.50 1.38
C ILE A 209 -3.91 -0.31 2.06
N ALA A 210 -3.42 -1.34 1.36
CA ALA A 210 -2.51 -2.32 1.92
C ALA A 210 -1.05 -1.85 1.97
N LEU A 211 -0.57 -1.14 0.94
CA LEU A 211 0.84 -0.78 0.82
C LEU A 211 1.21 0.39 1.72
N GLU A 212 2.35 0.31 2.41
CA GLU A 212 2.85 1.38 3.29
C GLU A 212 3.10 2.69 2.53
N TYR A 213 3.62 2.59 1.32
CA TYR A 213 3.81 3.76 0.47
C TYR A 213 2.49 4.46 0.16
N ASP A 214 1.45 3.73 -0.27
CA ASP A 214 0.16 4.35 -0.61
C ASP A 214 -0.52 4.91 0.64
N ARG A 215 -0.35 4.24 1.80
CA ARG A 215 -0.77 4.79 3.09
C ARG A 215 -0.02 6.07 3.45
N THR A 216 1.26 6.19 3.07
CA THR A 216 2.06 7.41 3.24
C THR A 216 1.56 8.52 2.33
N ARG A 217 1.31 8.23 1.05
CA ARG A 217 0.71 9.20 0.12
C ARG A 217 -0.64 9.73 0.60
N VAL A 218 -1.50 8.84 1.10
CA VAL A 218 -2.78 9.23 1.71
C VAL A 218 -2.58 10.10 2.93
N ALA A 219 -1.57 9.81 3.75
CA ALA A 219 -1.26 10.62 4.93
C ALA A 219 -0.76 12.01 4.58
N ASP A 220 0.05 12.13 3.52
CA ASP A 220 0.54 13.41 3.01
C ASP A 220 -0.59 14.24 2.39
N GLU A 221 -1.40 13.62 1.52
CA GLU A 221 -2.58 14.26 0.92
C GLU A 221 -3.59 14.71 1.98
N ALA A 222 -3.84 13.87 3.00
CA ALA A 222 -4.72 14.23 4.11
C ALA A 222 -4.17 15.41 4.92
N GLU A 223 -2.85 15.52 5.09
CA GLU A 223 -2.22 16.63 5.80
C GLU A 223 -2.32 17.93 5.02
N ASP A 224 -2.18 17.89 3.69
CA ASP A 224 -2.32 19.07 2.86
C ASP A 224 -3.78 19.56 2.83
N LEU A 225 -4.74 18.66 2.65
CA LEU A 225 -6.17 18.99 2.81
C LEU A 225 -6.49 19.49 4.22
N PHE A 226 -5.85 18.95 5.26
CA PHE A 226 -6.04 19.42 6.63
C PHE A 226 -5.59 20.87 6.79
N LYS A 227 -4.41 21.25 6.28
CA LYS A 227 -3.92 22.63 6.33
C LYS A 227 -4.83 23.59 5.57
N GLU A 228 -5.31 23.16 4.41
CA GLU A 228 -6.14 24.00 3.53
C GLU A 228 -7.58 24.17 4.05
N GLU A 229 -8.22 23.09 4.48
CA GLU A 229 -9.67 23.08 4.73
C GLU A 229 -10.04 23.04 6.22
N VAL A 230 -9.21 22.46 7.09
CA VAL A 230 -9.60 22.09 8.46
C VAL A 230 -8.86 22.87 9.55
N GLU A 231 -7.60 23.26 9.32
CA GLU A 231 -6.76 23.86 10.35
C GLU A 231 -7.37 25.15 10.92
N ALA A 232 -7.90 26.02 10.06
CA ALA A 232 -8.57 27.26 10.46
C ALA A 232 -9.82 26.99 11.34
N LEU A 233 -10.61 25.97 11.00
CA LEU A 233 -11.80 25.59 11.76
C LEU A 233 -11.42 25.01 13.13
N ARG A 234 -10.38 24.17 13.16
CA ARG A 234 -9.86 23.60 14.41
C ARG A 234 -9.30 24.68 15.33
N ASP A 235 -8.58 25.64 14.78
CA ASP A 235 -8.00 26.73 15.58
C ASP A 235 -9.09 27.65 16.14
N GLN A 236 -10.17 27.89 15.40
CA GLN A 236 -11.36 28.59 15.90
C GLN A 236 -12.04 27.83 17.06
N ASP A 237 -12.31 26.53 16.91
CA ASP A 237 -12.89 25.68 17.97
C ASP A 237 -12.01 25.66 19.24
N ARG A 238 -10.68 25.55 19.06
CA ARG A 238 -9.73 25.61 20.18
C ARG A 238 -9.78 26.95 20.91
N LYS A 239 -9.83 28.06 20.17
CA LYS A 239 -9.95 29.41 20.74
C LYS A 239 -11.23 29.53 21.58
N GLU A 240 -12.36 29.09 21.05
CA GLU A 240 -13.65 29.12 21.75
C GLU A 240 -13.62 28.29 23.04
N LYS A 241 -13.06 27.08 22.99
CA LYS A 241 -12.90 26.21 24.16
C LYS A 241 -12.00 26.82 25.24
N VAL A 242 -10.89 27.46 24.85
CA VAL A 242 -9.99 28.14 25.77
C VAL A 242 -10.68 29.34 26.44
N GLN A 243 -11.39 30.17 25.66
CA GLN A 243 -12.12 31.32 26.18
C GLN A 243 -13.26 30.90 27.13
N ALA A 244 -14.02 29.86 26.77
CA ALA A 244 -15.06 29.30 27.62
C ALA A 244 -14.49 28.78 28.96
N LEU A 245 -13.39 28.01 28.90
CA LEU A 245 -12.74 27.47 30.10
C LEU A 245 -12.21 28.57 31.02
N ARG A 246 -11.62 29.65 30.46
CA ARG A 246 -11.14 30.80 31.24
C ARG A 246 -12.28 31.59 31.88
N LYS A 247 -13.44 31.67 31.21
CA LYS A 247 -14.64 32.29 31.77
C LYS A 247 -15.21 31.48 32.93
N GLU A 248 -15.25 30.15 32.81
CA GLU A 248 -15.69 29.26 33.88
C GLU A 248 -14.69 29.23 35.05
N ARG A 249 -13.38 29.26 34.76
CA ARG A 249 -12.29 29.11 35.73
C ARG A 249 -11.23 30.21 35.57
N PRO A 250 -11.46 31.43 36.09
CA PRO A 250 -10.58 32.59 35.84
C PRO A 250 -9.14 32.45 36.35
N LYS A 251 -8.89 31.53 37.30
CA LYS A 251 -7.57 31.30 37.92
C LYS A 251 -6.90 30.01 37.45
N ILE A 252 -7.41 29.36 36.39
CA ILE A 252 -6.83 28.12 35.88
C ILE A 252 -5.41 28.37 35.33
N SER A 253 -4.48 27.46 35.64
CA SER A 253 -3.12 27.55 35.09
C SER A 253 -3.09 27.09 33.62
N LYS A 254 -2.12 27.58 32.84
CA LYS A 254 -1.88 27.13 31.44
C LYS A 254 -1.73 25.61 31.36
N ARG A 255 -0.95 25.04 32.29
CA ARG A 255 -0.71 23.60 32.40
C ARG A 255 -1.97 22.79 32.66
N ASP A 256 -2.84 23.25 33.56
CA ASP A 256 -4.10 22.55 33.86
C ASP A 256 -5.09 22.62 32.71
N ALA A 257 -5.14 23.76 32.02
CA ALA A 257 -5.97 23.91 30.82
C ALA A 257 -5.45 23.05 29.65
N SER A 258 -4.12 22.92 29.50
CA SER A 258 -3.49 22.01 28.53
C SER A 258 -3.94 20.58 28.73
N ASN A 259 -3.95 20.11 29.98
CA ASN A 259 -4.41 18.77 30.32
C ASN A 259 -5.91 18.59 30.09
N LEU A 260 -6.74 19.58 30.47
CA LEU A 260 -8.20 19.48 30.35
C LEU A 260 -8.71 19.56 28.92
N LEU A 261 -8.10 20.41 28.10
CA LEU A 261 -8.50 20.60 26.70
C LEU A 261 -7.75 19.67 25.75
N ASN A 262 -6.76 18.92 26.24
CA ASN A 262 -5.88 18.08 25.45
C ASN A 262 -5.15 18.87 24.32
N ILE A 263 -4.81 20.14 24.60
CA ILE A 263 -4.08 21.02 23.68
C ILE A 263 -2.68 21.22 24.25
N PRO A 264 -1.58 21.01 23.50
CA PRO A 264 -0.23 21.26 23.98
C PRO A 264 -0.06 22.70 24.48
N GLU A 265 0.65 22.90 25.59
CA GLU A 265 0.85 24.22 26.21
C GLU A 265 1.47 25.24 25.23
N ARG A 266 2.36 24.78 24.34
CA ARG A 266 2.93 25.61 23.27
C ARG A 266 1.86 26.20 22.36
N ASP A 267 0.88 25.40 21.97
CA ASP A 267 -0.17 25.78 21.03
C ASP A 267 -1.26 26.59 21.73
N LEU A 268 -1.47 26.35 23.03
CA LEU A 268 -2.34 27.17 23.88
C LEU A 268 -1.91 28.62 23.95
N ASN A 269 -0.61 28.92 23.86
CA ASN A 269 -0.12 30.30 23.92
C ASN A 269 -0.75 31.19 22.84
N LYS A 270 -1.13 30.63 21.68
CA LYS A 270 -1.81 31.36 20.62
C LYS A 270 -3.17 31.92 21.05
N TYR A 271 -3.83 31.29 22.03
CA TYR A 271 -5.20 31.60 22.44
C TYR A 271 -5.30 32.11 23.88
N TRP A 272 -4.17 32.16 24.60
CA TRP A 272 -4.17 32.40 26.04
C TRP A 272 -4.10 33.88 26.41
N ASP A 273 -3.43 34.67 25.58
CA ASP A 273 -3.17 36.09 25.85
C ASP A 273 -4.04 37.02 24.99
N GLU A 274 -4.96 36.46 24.21
CA GLU A 274 -6.11 37.14 23.57
C GLU A 274 -7.30 37.28 24.52
#